data_AF-A0A520ISP3-F1
#
_entry.id   AF-A0A520ISP3-F1
#
_cell.length_a   1.000
_cell.length_b   1.000
_cell.length_c   1.000
_cell.angle_alpha   90.00
_cell.angle_beta   90.00
_cell.angle_gamma   90.00
#
_symmetry.space_group_name_H-M   'P 1'
#
loop_
_entity.id
_entity.type
_entity.pdbx_description
1 polymer ?
#
loop_
_entity_poly.entity_id
_entity_poly.type
_entity_poly.pdbx_seq_one_letter_code
_entity_poly.pdbx_strand_id
1 'polypeptide(L)'
;LAFSKCRSATGAREVWCLGDSFHDSDGCERLPQRAQDMLRAMTDGTRWTWITGNHDPAILDRCGGEVVDEVVVDGLVLRHEADRAETRPELSGHFHPKLRLRVRGKQVARRCFVATATKMILPAFGSLTGGLDVDHPEIVRAVGVGAEAMVPVADRMLRFPVAA
;
A
#
# COMPACT_ATOMS: atom_id res chain seq x y z
N LEU A 1 -10.87 2.41 -13.46
CA LEU A 1 -9.94 2.58 -12.32
C LEU A 1 -9.84 1.27 -11.57
N ALA A 2 -8.64 0.84 -11.16
CA ALA A 2 -8.41 -0.46 -10.52
C ALA A 2 -9.28 -0.68 -9.25
N PHE A 3 -9.54 0.39 -8.48
CA PHE A 3 -10.41 0.39 -7.31
C PHE A 3 -11.83 -0.14 -7.59
N SER A 4 -12.46 0.31 -8.69
CA SER A 4 -13.82 -0.13 -9.05
C SER A 4 -13.88 -1.64 -9.29
N LYS A 5 -12.87 -2.21 -9.97
CA LYS A 5 -12.81 -3.66 -10.21
C LYS A 5 -12.66 -4.44 -8.91
N CYS A 6 -11.77 -3.99 -8.02
CA CYS A 6 -11.57 -4.62 -6.71
C CYS A 6 -12.85 -4.60 -5.88
N ARG A 7 -13.51 -3.44 -5.76
CA ARG A 7 -14.74 -3.31 -4.97
C ARG A 7 -15.87 -4.19 -5.51
N SER A 8 -16.10 -4.21 -6.82
CA SER A 8 -17.11 -5.07 -7.42
C SER A 8 -16.81 -6.57 -7.20
N ALA A 9 -15.55 -6.96 -7.19
CA ALA A 9 -15.15 -8.35 -6.97
C ALA A 9 -15.25 -8.80 -5.50
N THR A 10 -15.04 -7.89 -4.55
CA THR A 10 -15.03 -8.21 -3.11
C THR A 10 -16.32 -7.85 -2.38
N GLY A 11 -17.16 -6.97 -2.93
CA GLY A 11 -18.29 -6.39 -2.21
C GLY A 11 -17.85 -5.52 -1.02
N ALA A 12 -16.62 -4.98 -1.05
CA ALA A 12 -16.06 -4.21 0.06
C ALA A 12 -16.95 -3.01 0.44
N ARG A 13 -17.24 -2.89 1.73
CA ARG A 13 -18.00 -1.78 2.32
C ARG A 13 -17.11 -0.65 2.82
N GLU A 14 -15.84 -0.97 3.08
CA GLU A 14 -14.82 -0.04 3.52
C GLU A 14 -13.57 -0.14 2.64
N VAL A 15 -12.94 0.99 2.35
CA VAL A 15 -11.69 1.09 1.60
C VAL A 15 -10.72 1.97 2.37
N TRP A 16 -9.55 1.41 2.68
CA TRP A 16 -8.47 2.08 3.41
C TRP A 16 -7.28 2.26 2.48
N CYS A 17 -6.88 3.50 2.21
CA CYS A 17 -5.74 3.83 1.36
C CYS A 17 -4.53 4.22 2.22
N LEU A 18 -3.46 3.41 2.20
CA LEU A 18 -2.30 3.54 3.10
C LEU A 18 -1.27 4.60 2.63
N GLY A 19 -1.72 5.83 2.38
CA GLY A 19 -0.87 6.96 1.98
C GLY A 19 -0.45 7.01 0.53
N ASP A 20 0.19 8.13 0.16
CA ASP A 20 0.65 8.51 -1.18
C ASP A 20 -0.40 8.28 -2.28
N SER A 21 -1.68 8.47 -1.93
CA SER A 21 -2.80 8.25 -2.86
C SER A 21 -2.79 9.28 -3.99
N PHE A 22 -2.22 10.45 -3.73
CA PHE A 22 -1.95 11.49 -4.72
C PHE A 22 -0.54 12.03 -4.49
N HIS A 23 0.03 12.68 -5.51
CA HIS A 23 1.40 13.21 -5.43
C HIS A 23 1.51 14.60 -4.79
N ASP A 24 0.37 15.28 -4.56
CA ASP A 24 0.29 16.64 -4.03
C ASP A 24 -1.12 16.91 -3.46
N SER A 25 -1.29 18.06 -2.80
CA SER A 25 -2.56 18.54 -2.21
C SER A 25 -3.65 18.76 -3.25
N ASP A 26 -3.28 19.10 -4.49
CA ASP A 26 -4.21 19.40 -5.60
C ASP A 26 -4.50 18.16 -6.45
N GLY A 27 -4.15 16.98 -5.93
CA GLY A 27 -4.15 15.74 -6.69
C GLY A 27 -5.51 15.36 -7.26
N CYS A 28 -6.61 15.67 -6.55
CA CYS A 28 -7.97 15.47 -7.05
C CYS A 28 -8.25 16.40 -8.25
N GLU A 29 -7.89 17.69 -8.15
CA GLU A 29 -8.15 18.69 -9.20
C GLU A 29 -7.37 18.40 -10.50
N ARG A 30 -6.17 17.81 -10.38
CA ARG A 30 -5.35 17.43 -11.52
C ARG A 30 -5.87 16.20 -12.28
N LEU A 31 -6.78 15.43 -11.69
CA LEU A 31 -7.40 14.31 -12.41
C LEU A 31 -8.32 14.85 -13.52
N PRO A 32 -8.40 14.18 -14.69
CA PRO A 32 -9.42 14.50 -15.68
C PRO A 32 -10.82 14.43 -15.04
N GLN A 33 -11.75 15.31 -15.44
CA GLN A 33 -13.09 15.40 -14.84
C GLN A 33 -13.77 14.03 -14.67
N ARG A 34 -13.72 13.19 -15.71
CA ARG A 34 -14.27 11.83 -15.67
C ARG A 34 -13.68 10.98 -14.54
N ALA A 35 -12.38 11.10 -14.26
CA ALA A 35 -11.73 10.36 -13.17
C ALA A 35 -12.12 10.92 -11.80
N GLN A 36 -12.31 12.24 -11.67
CA GLN A 36 -12.86 12.86 -10.46
C GLN A 36 -14.28 12.35 -10.20
N ASP A 37 -15.18 12.41 -11.19
CA ASP A 37 -16.56 11.97 -11.08
C ASP A 37 -16.63 10.48 -10.68
N MET A 38 -15.80 9.65 -11.29
CA MET A 38 -15.69 8.24 -10.94
C MET A 38 -15.19 8.05 -9.50
N LEU A 39 -14.22 8.83 -9.04
CA LEU A 39 -13.71 8.72 -7.68
C LEU A 39 -14.74 9.18 -6.66
N ARG A 40 -15.42 10.31 -6.89
CA ARG A 40 -16.53 10.80 -6.05
C ARG A 40 -17.65 9.77 -5.94
N ALA A 41 -18.09 9.20 -7.06
CA ALA A 41 -19.09 8.14 -7.04
C ALA A 41 -18.62 6.89 -6.25
N MET A 42 -17.30 6.65 -6.18
CA MET A 42 -16.76 5.56 -5.38
C MET A 42 -16.71 5.87 -3.89
N THR A 43 -16.28 7.08 -3.52
CA THR A 43 -16.16 7.55 -2.13
C THR A 43 -17.52 7.83 -1.50
N ASP A 44 -18.53 8.23 -2.29
CA ASP A 44 -19.91 8.39 -1.81
C ASP A 44 -20.59 7.05 -1.50
N GLY A 45 -20.28 6.01 -2.28
CA GLY A 45 -20.90 4.69 -2.19
C GLY A 45 -20.20 3.70 -1.25
N THR A 46 -19.08 4.09 -0.64
CA THR A 46 -18.23 3.19 0.18
C THR A 46 -17.65 4.00 1.33
N ARG A 47 -17.54 3.43 2.53
CA ARG A 47 -16.77 4.12 3.58
C ARG A 47 -15.32 4.18 3.14
N TRP A 48 -14.83 5.38 2.85
CA TRP A 48 -13.54 5.56 2.23
C TRP A 48 -12.65 6.42 3.12
N THR A 49 -11.48 5.89 3.46
CA THR A 49 -10.52 6.59 4.31
C THR A 49 -9.16 6.63 3.65
N TRP A 50 -8.61 7.83 3.59
CA TRP A 50 -7.27 8.15 3.14
C TRP A 50 -6.37 8.30 4.36
N ILE A 51 -5.36 7.45 4.47
CA ILE A 51 -4.29 7.65 5.43
C ILE A 51 -3.29 8.63 4.81
N THR A 52 -2.84 9.64 5.56
CA THR A 52 -1.86 10.63 5.09
C THR A 52 -0.50 9.96 4.81
N GLY A 53 0.06 10.20 3.62
CA GLY A 53 1.44 9.82 3.28
C GLY A 53 2.47 10.93 3.50
N ASN A 54 3.76 10.63 3.28
CA ASN A 54 4.83 11.63 3.42
C ASN A 54 4.76 12.73 2.34
N HIS A 55 4.06 12.46 1.22
CA HIS A 55 3.85 13.41 0.11
C HIS A 55 2.51 14.17 0.19
N ASP A 56 1.80 14.04 1.31
CA ASP A 56 0.44 14.52 1.48
C ASP A 56 0.40 15.73 2.44
N PRO A 57 0.71 16.96 1.98
CA PRO A 57 0.47 18.15 2.82
C PRO A 57 -1.04 18.30 3.03
N ALA A 58 -1.48 18.41 4.30
CA ALA A 58 -2.87 18.61 4.76
C ALA A 58 -3.88 18.85 3.61
N ILE A 59 -4.38 17.75 3.03
CA ILE A 59 -5.15 17.81 1.78
C ILE A 59 -6.52 18.38 2.05
N LEU A 60 -6.92 19.35 1.23
CA LEU A 60 -8.20 20.05 1.37
C LEU A 60 -9.37 19.26 0.75
N ASP A 61 -9.17 18.56 -0.38
CA ASP A 61 -10.19 17.68 -1.00
C ASP A 61 -9.55 16.47 -1.73
N ARG A 62 -9.96 15.25 -1.34
CA ARG A 62 -9.56 13.96 -1.93
C ARG A 62 -10.60 13.37 -2.87
N CYS A 63 -11.47 14.21 -3.43
CA CYS A 63 -12.68 13.77 -4.13
C CYS A 63 -13.62 12.99 -3.17
N GLY A 64 -13.79 13.49 -1.94
CA GLY A 64 -14.55 12.84 -0.86
C GLY A 64 -13.75 11.82 -0.03
N GLY A 65 -14.41 11.21 0.97
CA GLY A 65 -13.78 10.31 1.94
C GLY A 65 -13.18 11.03 3.16
N GLU A 66 -12.85 10.27 4.19
CA GLU A 66 -12.23 10.73 5.44
C GLU A 66 -10.70 10.75 5.31
N VAL A 67 -10.02 11.69 5.96
CA VAL A 67 -8.55 11.75 5.99
C VAL A 67 -8.07 11.61 7.44
N VAL A 68 -7.12 10.71 7.69
CA VAL A 68 -6.53 10.43 9.01
C VAL A 68 -5.03 10.20 8.88
N ASP A 69 -4.26 10.42 9.94
CA ASP A 69 -2.81 10.14 9.90
C ASP A 69 -2.49 8.65 10.10
N GLU A 70 -3.27 7.98 10.95
CA GLU A 70 -3.28 6.54 11.14
C GLU A 70 -4.61 6.11 11.77
N VAL A 71 -4.92 4.81 11.71
CA VAL A 71 -6.15 4.27 12.30
C VAL A 71 -5.94 2.84 12.81
N VAL A 72 -6.66 2.49 13.88
CA VAL A 72 -6.75 1.11 14.36
C VAL A 72 -8.13 0.56 14.04
N VAL A 73 -8.17 -0.53 13.28
CA VAL A 73 -9.40 -1.23 12.89
C VAL A 73 -9.34 -2.64 13.47
N ASP A 74 -10.23 -2.97 14.41
CA ASP A 74 -10.30 -4.29 15.05
C ASP A 74 -8.95 -4.79 15.61
N GLY A 75 -8.14 -3.86 16.14
CA GLY A 75 -6.81 -4.15 16.69
C GLY A 75 -5.66 -4.19 15.66
N LEU A 76 -5.96 -4.04 14.37
CA LEU A 76 -5.00 -3.91 13.28
C LEU A 76 -4.66 -2.43 13.04
N VAL A 77 -3.38 -2.09 13.12
CA VAL A 77 -2.88 -0.76 12.81
C VAL A 77 -2.78 -0.59 11.30
N LEU A 78 -3.40 0.45 10.76
CA LEU A 78 -3.25 0.86 9.37
C LEU A 78 -2.53 2.20 9.35
N ARG A 79 -1.41 2.27 8.62
CA ARG A 79 -0.63 3.50 8.46
C ARG A 79 0.12 3.55 7.14
N HIS A 80 0.72 4.69 6.83
CA HIS A 80 1.50 4.85 5.61
C HIS A 80 2.86 4.14 5.66
N GLU A 81 3.67 4.44 6.67
CA GLU A 81 5.02 3.92 6.84
C GLU A 81 5.10 3.01 8.07
N ALA A 82 5.75 1.85 7.96
CA ALA A 82 5.84 0.90 9.07
C ALA A 82 6.65 1.47 10.26
N ASP A 83 6.10 1.35 11.47
CA ASP A 83 6.82 1.72 12.69
C ASP A 83 7.50 0.51 13.32
N ARG A 84 8.84 0.54 13.42
CA ARG A 84 9.62 -0.53 14.06
C ARG A 84 9.19 -0.82 15.50
N ALA A 85 8.76 0.20 16.26
CA ALA A 85 8.39 0.05 17.67
C ALA A 85 6.98 -0.55 17.85
N GLU A 86 6.16 -0.59 16.80
CA GLU A 86 4.81 -1.13 16.88
C GLU A 86 4.83 -2.65 17.05
N THR A 87 4.14 -3.11 18.10
CA THR A 87 4.08 -4.52 18.50
C THR A 87 2.76 -5.19 18.12
N ARG A 88 1.71 -4.39 17.85
CA ARG A 88 0.43 -4.87 17.33
C ARG A 88 0.56 -5.29 15.86
N PRO A 89 -0.39 -6.09 15.34
CA PRO A 89 -0.52 -6.31 13.91
C PRO A 89 -0.63 -4.98 13.15
N GLU A 90 0.12 -4.86 12.05
CA GLU A 90 0.23 -3.63 11.27
C GLU A 90 0.21 -3.90 9.76
N LEU A 91 -0.56 -3.11 9.02
CA LEU A 91 -0.45 -2.97 7.56
C LEU A 91 0.07 -1.58 7.19
N SER A 92 1.06 -1.55 6.29
CA SER A 92 1.66 -0.30 5.81
C SER A 92 2.00 -0.34 4.32
N GLY A 93 2.27 0.84 3.76
CA GLY A 93 2.68 1.05 2.37
C GLY A 93 4.08 1.62 2.27
N HIS A 94 4.20 2.80 1.66
CA HIS A 94 5.41 3.62 1.50
C HIS A 94 6.55 3.00 0.66
N PHE A 95 7.15 1.90 1.13
CA PHE A 95 8.39 1.35 0.60
C PHE A 95 8.25 0.68 -0.78
N HIS A 96 7.03 0.25 -1.12
CA HIS A 96 6.71 -0.45 -2.37
C HIS A 96 7.64 -1.63 -2.68
N PRO A 97 7.67 -2.66 -1.82
CA PRO A 97 8.62 -3.76 -1.90
C PRO A 97 8.66 -4.48 -3.24
N LYS A 98 9.88 -4.75 -3.71
CA LYS A 98 10.17 -5.52 -4.91
C LYS A 98 11.22 -6.59 -4.62
N LEU A 99 10.87 -7.84 -4.88
CA LEU A 99 11.83 -8.94 -4.89
C LEU A 99 12.59 -8.92 -6.23
N ARG A 100 13.90 -8.74 -6.19
CA ARG A 100 14.78 -8.82 -7.37
C ARG A 100 15.59 -10.12 -7.33
N LEU A 101 15.42 -10.94 -8.36
CA LEU A 101 16.11 -12.24 -8.49
C LEU A 101 16.82 -12.35 -9.84
N ARG A 102 17.91 -13.13 -9.88
CA ARG A 102 18.51 -13.58 -11.14
C ARG A 102 18.00 -14.98 -11.48
N VAL A 103 17.26 -15.10 -12.57
CA VAL A 103 16.68 -16.36 -13.04
C VAL A 103 17.16 -16.59 -14.47
N ARG A 104 17.86 -17.71 -14.72
CA ARG A 104 18.40 -18.08 -16.05
C ARG A 104 19.18 -16.93 -16.72
N GLY A 105 20.04 -16.27 -15.94
CA GLY A 105 20.86 -15.14 -16.41
C GLY A 105 20.11 -13.81 -16.60
N LYS A 106 18.79 -13.76 -16.37
CA LYS A 106 17.98 -12.54 -16.47
C LYS A 106 17.62 -12.00 -15.10
N GLN A 107 17.69 -10.69 -14.92
CA GLN A 107 17.20 -10.03 -13.72
C GLN A 107 15.67 -9.87 -13.82
N VAL A 108 14.96 -10.36 -12.81
CA VAL A 108 13.51 -10.27 -12.70
C VAL A 108 13.18 -9.49 -11.44
N ALA A 109 12.32 -8.48 -11.56
CA ALA A 109 11.75 -7.75 -10.43
C ALA A 109 10.26 -8.03 -10.35
N ARG A 110 9.79 -8.45 -9.18
CA ARG A 110 8.36 -8.65 -8.90
C ARG A 110 7.94 -7.85 -7.69
N ARG A 111 6.76 -7.23 -7.77
CA ARG A 111 6.10 -6.67 -6.59
C ARG A 111 5.79 -7.81 -5.63
N CYS A 112 5.99 -7.56 -4.36
CA CYS A 112 5.74 -8.54 -3.31
C CYS A 112 5.17 -7.84 -2.08
N PHE A 113 4.57 -8.60 -1.19
CA PHE A 113 4.39 -8.16 0.19
C PHE A 113 5.69 -8.46 0.95
N VAL A 114 5.97 -7.72 2.01
CA VAL A 114 6.98 -8.13 3.00
C VAL A 114 6.27 -8.28 4.33
N ALA A 115 6.38 -9.44 4.97
CA ALA A 115 5.64 -9.74 6.18
C ALA A 115 6.50 -10.37 7.28
N THR A 116 6.19 -10.05 8.52
CA THR A 116 6.66 -10.74 9.74
C THR A 116 5.45 -11.27 10.52
N ALA A 117 5.65 -11.73 11.75
CA ALA A 117 4.55 -12.13 12.63
C ALA A 117 3.58 -10.98 12.94
N THR A 118 4.04 -9.72 12.90
CA THR A 118 3.24 -8.55 13.32
C THR A 118 3.13 -7.47 12.25
N LYS A 119 3.89 -7.52 11.16
CA LYS A 119 3.90 -6.47 10.14
C LYS A 119 3.66 -7.01 8.76
N MET A 120 2.97 -6.24 7.92
CA MET A 120 2.87 -6.50 6.49
C MET A 120 2.94 -5.20 5.70
N ILE A 121 4.00 -5.07 4.91
CA ILE A 121 4.20 -3.97 3.96
C ILE A 121 3.61 -4.39 2.61
N LEU A 122 2.67 -3.60 2.11
CA LEU A 122 1.96 -3.82 0.86
C LEU A 122 2.78 -3.29 -0.35
N PRO A 123 2.74 -3.98 -1.50
CA PRO A 123 3.26 -3.41 -2.73
C PRO A 123 2.42 -2.21 -3.18
N ALA A 124 2.99 -1.35 -4.03
CA ALA A 124 2.22 -0.27 -4.67
C ALA A 124 0.97 -0.84 -5.38
N PHE A 125 -0.18 -0.20 -5.19
CA PHE A 125 -1.42 -0.57 -5.88
C PHE A 125 -1.44 -0.08 -7.34
N GLY A 126 -0.98 1.15 -7.58
CA GLY A 126 -0.94 1.77 -8.92
C GLY A 126 0.24 1.33 -9.79
N SER A 127 0.38 1.88 -11.00
CA SER A 127 1.43 1.52 -11.97
C SER A 127 2.83 2.06 -11.64
N LEU A 128 3.08 2.48 -10.39
CA LEU A 128 4.35 3.07 -9.97
C LEU A 128 5.54 2.19 -10.36
N THR A 129 6.51 2.79 -11.05
CA THR A 129 7.69 2.11 -11.60
C THR A 129 8.83 2.00 -10.59
N GLY A 130 8.81 2.77 -9.49
CA GLY A 130 9.74 2.72 -8.37
C GLY A 130 9.53 1.54 -7.38
N GLY A 131 10.24 1.57 -6.26
CA GLY A 131 10.10 0.58 -5.17
C GLY A 131 11.43 -0.01 -4.70
N LEU A 132 11.53 -0.22 -3.39
CA LEU A 132 12.75 -0.70 -2.74
C LEU A 132 12.93 -2.21 -2.93
N ASP A 133 14.19 -2.64 -2.89
CA ASP A 133 14.47 -4.07 -2.77
C ASP A 133 14.02 -4.59 -1.41
N VAL A 134 13.63 -5.86 -1.33
CA VAL A 134 13.21 -6.45 -0.06
C VAL A 134 14.34 -6.42 0.97
N ASP A 135 15.59 -6.52 0.51
CA ASP A 135 16.79 -6.44 1.34
C ASP A 135 17.27 -4.98 1.55
N HIS A 136 16.47 -3.98 1.16
CA HIS A 136 16.83 -2.58 1.37
C HIS A 136 16.88 -2.26 2.88
N PRO A 137 17.89 -1.53 3.36
CA PRO A 137 18.07 -1.26 4.80
C PRO A 137 16.85 -0.65 5.50
N GLU A 138 16.05 0.13 4.78
CA GLU A 138 14.83 0.74 5.36
C GLU A 138 13.72 -0.29 5.61
N ILE A 139 13.52 -1.22 4.67
CA ILE A 139 12.56 -2.31 4.86
C ILE A 139 13.05 -3.19 6.00
N VAL A 140 14.32 -3.63 5.96
CA VAL A 140 14.93 -4.47 7.00
C VAL A 140 14.83 -3.82 8.38
N ARG A 141 15.13 -2.51 8.49
CA ARG A 141 14.99 -1.76 9.74
C ARG A 141 13.54 -1.74 10.24
N ALA A 142 12.58 -1.53 9.34
CA ALA A 142 11.18 -1.40 9.69
C ALA A 142 10.56 -2.73 10.14
N VAL A 143 10.88 -3.82 9.46
CA VAL A 143 10.29 -5.14 9.73
C VAL A 143 11.04 -5.92 10.81
N GLY A 144 12.34 -5.68 10.96
CA GLY A 144 13.20 -6.44 11.86
C GLY A 144 13.45 -7.86 11.35
N VAL A 145 13.74 -8.79 12.27
CA VAL A 145 14.17 -10.15 11.94
C VAL A 145 13.01 -11.07 11.55
N GLY A 146 13.29 -12.05 10.69
CA GLY A 146 12.32 -13.09 10.33
C GLY A 146 11.26 -12.66 9.31
N ALA A 147 11.55 -11.61 8.53
CA ALA A 147 10.66 -11.18 7.46
C ALA A 147 10.74 -12.10 6.22
N GLU A 148 9.60 -12.25 5.55
CA GLU A 148 9.46 -12.97 4.29
C GLU A 148 8.89 -12.05 3.21
N ALA A 149 9.49 -12.09 2.02
CA ALA A 149 8.91 -11.53 0.82
C ALA A 149 7.90 -12.53 0.21
N MET A 150 6.66 -12.10 0.02
CA MET A 150 5.57 -12.93 -0.50
C MET A 150 5.16 -12.46 -1.89
N VAL A 151 5.32 -13.34 -2.90
CA VAL A 151 4.99 -13.04 -4.30
C VAL A 151 3.76 -13.84 -4.73
N PRO A 152 2.61 -13.20 -4.99
CA PRO A 152 1.45 -13.90 -5.51
C PRO A 152 1.70 -14.32 -6.96
N VAL A 153 1.47 -15.59 -7.25
CA VAL A 153 1.37 -16.14 -8.61
C VAL A 153 -0.04 -16.69 -8.81
N ALA A 154 -0.37 -17.17 -10.01
CA ALA A 154 -1.75 -17.50 -10.39
C ALA A 154 -2.46 -18.48 -9.45
N ASP A 155 -1.73 -19.43 -8.87
CA ASP A 155 -2.26 -20.57 -8.10
C ASP A 155 -1.75 -20.63 -6.66
N ARG A 156 -0.75 -19.83 -6.29
CA ARG A 156 -0.10 -19.90 -4.97
C ARG A 156 0.62 -18.62 -4.58
N MET A 157 1.06 -18.58 -3.33
CA MET A 157 1.94 -17.53 -2.80
C MET A 157 3.35 -18.10 -2.64
N LEU A 158 4.32 -17.54 -3.36
CA LEU A 158 5.73 -17.87 -3.16
C LEU A 158 6.28 -17.07 -1.98
N ARG A 159 7.16 -17.66 -1.18
CA ARG A 159 7.80 -17.02 -0.02
C ARG A 159 9.31 -17.10 -0.13
N PHE A 160 9.97 -16.00 0.21
CA PHE A 160 11.43 -15.87 0.19
C PHE A 160 11.87 -15.18 1.48
N PRO A 161 12.89 -15.68 2.18
CA PRO A 161 13.43 -14.97 3.35
C PRO A 161 14.00 -13.62 2.92
N VAL A 162 13.78 -12.60 3.74
CA VAL A 162 14.44 -11.29 3.62
C VAL A 162 15.69 -11.31 4.47
N ALA A 163 16.80 -10.78 3.94
CA ALA A 163 18.06 -10.68 4.66
C ALA A 163 17.97 -9.57 5.73
N ALA A 164 17.42 -9.92 6.90
CA ALA A 164 17.37 -9.07 8.08
C ALA A 164 18.39 -9.47 9.14
#